data_AF-A0A838PJ52-F1
#
_entry.id   AF-A0A838PJ52-F1
#
_cell.length_a   1.000
_cell.length_b   1.000
_cell.length_c   1.000
_cell.angle_alpha   90.00
_cell.angle_beta   90.00
_cell.angle_gamma   90.00
#
_symmetry.space_group_name_H-M   'P 1'
#
loop_
_entity.id
_entity.type
_entity.pdbx_description
1 polymer ?
#
loop_
_entity_poly.entity_id
_entity_poly.type
_entity_poly.pdbx_seq_one_letter_code
_entity_poly.pdbx_strand_id
1 'polypeptide(L)'
;MVGEDYRTIGFTFNRGVMGVDLPPAEAGSLDGAMARVGLPIYLVDFGRVPNAGPVRRWLDQPIEQRVHTFYVEHNQWRSWDAVVFVETIGPATLARR
;
A
#
# COMPACT_ATOMS: atom_id res chain seq x y z
N MET A 1 -5.11 -7.96 25.72
CA MET A 1 -4.69 -7.11 24.58
C MET A 1 -3.44 -7.73 23.98
N VAL A 2 -3.32 -7.77 22.66
CA VAL A 2 -2.21 -8.44 21.94
C VAL A 2 -0.94 -7.59 21.78
N GLY A 3 -0.96 -6.30 22.11
CA GLY A 3 0.24 -5.48 22.31
C GLY A 3 1.28 -5.56 21.19
N GLU A 4 2.55 -5.73 21.56
CA GLU A 4 3.69 -5.84 20.62
C GLU A 4 3.72 -7.16 19.84
N ASP A 5 2.94 -8.16 20.24
CA ASP A 5 2.80 -9.44 19.54
C ASP A 5 1.83 -9.35 18.34
N TYR A 6 1.09 -8.23 18.23
CA TYR A 6 0.24 -7.95 17.09
C TYR A 6 1.04 -7.29 15.95
N ARG A 7 0.90 -7.83 14.74
CA ARG A 7 1.47 -7.25 13.52
C ARG A 7 0.39 -7.03 12.47
N THR A 8 0.35 -5.83 11.89
CA THR A 8 -0.57 -5.48 10.81
C THR A 8 0.15 -5.49 9.46
N ILE A 9 -0.39 -6.26 8.52
CA ILE A 9 0.09 -6.28 7.14
C ILE A 9 -1.00 -5.71 6.24
N GLY A 10 -0.73 -4.57 5.64
CA GLY A 10 -1.60 -3.91 4.68
C GLY A 10 -1.42 -4.45 3.26
N PHE A 11 -2.35 -4.07 2.39
CA PHE A 11 -2.34 -4.38 0.97
C PHE A 11 -2.58 -3.11 0.16
N THR A 12 -1.86 -2.96 -0.94
CA THR A 12 -1.94 -1.80 -1.83
C THR A 12 -1.63 -2.21 -3.26
N PHE A 13 -2.05 -1.42 -4.25
CA PHE A 13 -1.91 -1.79 -5.66
C PHE A 13 -1.87 -0.60 -6.61
N ASN A 14 -1.21 -0.76 -7.76
CA ASN A 14 -1.10 0.30 -8.74
C ASN A 14 -2.31 0.41 -9.67
N ARG A 15 -2.74 -0.68 -10.30
CA ARG A 15 -3.80 -0.68 -11.32
C ARG A 15 -4.54 -2.01 -11.35
N GLY A 16 -5.61 -2.10 -12.11
CA GLY A 16 -6.29 -3.37 -12.34
C GLY A 16 -7.78 -3.22 -12.56
N VAL A 17 -8.52 -4.29 -12.25
CA VAL A 17 -9.98 -4.33 -12.38
C VAL A 17 -10.60 -4.87 -11.10
N MET A 18 -11.50 -4.09 -10.50
CA MET A 18 -12.32 -4.50 -9.34
C MET A 18 -13.74 -3.95 -9.49
N GLY A 19 -14.57 -4.64 -10.29
CA GLY A 19 -15.91 -4.18 -10.70
C GLY A 19 -15.89 -3.00 -11.67
N VAL A 20 -14.83 -2.20 -11.65
CA VAL A 20 -14.51 -1.10 -12.56
C VAL A 20 -13.01 -1.15 -12.91
N ASP A 21 -12.63 -0.50 -14.01
CA ASP A 21 -11.23 -0.28 -14.35
C ASP A 21 -10.60 0.73 -13.38
N LEU A 22 -9.42 0.36 -12.87
CA LEU A 22 -8.64 1.18 -11.95
C LEU A 22 -7.35 1.60 -12.67
N PRO A 23 -7.22 2.89 -13.04
CA PRO A 23 -6.02 3.37 -13.73
C PRO A 23 -4.79 3.29 -12.82
N PRO A 24 -3.57 3.51 -13.33
CA PRO A 24 -2.39 3.64 -12.50
C PRO A 24 -2.62 4.60 -11.31
N ALA A 25 -2.03 4.27 -10.18
CA ALA A 25 -2.10 5.07 -8.96
C ALA A 25 -1.46 6.44 -9.15
N GLU A 26 -1.99 7.42 -8.43
CA GLU A 26 -1.47 8.78 -8.48
C GLU A 26 -0.03 8.81 -7.97
N ALA A 27 0.83 9.49 -8.72
CA ALA A 27 2.27 9.42 -8.50
C ALA A 27 2.74 9.95 -7.12
N GLY A 28 1.91 10.75 -6.45
CA GLY A 28 2.15 11.26 -5.09
C GLY A 28 1.61 10.36 -3.97
N SER A 29 0.73 9.42 -4.30
CA SER A 29 0.16 8.46 -3.35
C SER A 29 1.17 7.38 -2.94
N LEU A 30 0.88 6.67 -1.84
CA LEU A 30 1.66 5.52 -1.41
C LEU A 30 1.77 4.47 -2.52
N ASP A 31 0.63 4.11 -3.12
CA ASP A 31 0.52 3.15 -4.21
C ASP A 31 1.37 3.54 -5.42
N GLY A 32 1.33 4.82 -5.81
CA GLY A 32 2.10 5.32 -6.95
C GLY A 32 3.60 5.40 -6.67
N ALA A 33 3.99 5.76 -5.46
CA ALA A 33 5.39 5.71 -5.03
C ALA A 33 5.93 4.28 -5.05
N MET A 34 5.13 3.31 -4.59
CA MET A 34 5.47 1.89 -4.63
C MET A 34 5.55 1.35 -6.08
N ALA A 35 4.62 1.73 -6.95
CA ALA A 35 4.63 1.32 -8.35
C ALA A 35 5.94 1.64 -9.09
N ARG A 36 6.63 2.73 -8.71
CA ARG A 36 7.91 3.13 -9.32
C ARG A 36 9.05 2.14 -9.09
N VAL A 37 8.93 1.22 -8.14
CA VAL A 37 9.91 0.15 -7.94
C VAL A 37 9.96 -0.79 -9.14
N GLY A 38 8.85 -0.91 -9.90
CA GLY A 38 8.81 -1.70 -11.15
C GLY A 38 8.80 -3.21 -10.93
N LEU A 39 8.60 -3.68 -9.70
CA LEU A 39 8.45 -5.09 -9.37
C LEU A 39 6.96 -5.49 -9.31
N PRO A 40 6.59 -6.69 -9.80
CA PRO A 40 5.18 -7.08 -9.89
C PRO A 40 4.51 -7.31 -8.53
N ILE A 41 5.26 -7.82 -7.55
CA ILE A 41 4.81 -8.03 -6.18
C ILE A 41 6.01 -7.92 -5.25
N TYR A 42 5.86 -7.18 -4.15
CA TYR A 42 6.86 -7.11 -3.10
C TYR A 42 6.24 -6.60 -1.80
N LEU A 43 6.98 -6.74 -0.70
CA LEU A 43 6.57 -6.25 0.61
C LEU A 43 7.58 -5.21 1.10
N VAL A 44 7.06 -4.15 1.71
CA VAL A 44 7.86 -3.18 2.47
C VAL A 44 7.57 -3.36 3.95
N ASP A 45 8.60 -3.64 4.72
CA ASP A 45 8.59 -3.64 6.18
C ASP A 45 8.93 -2.23 6.67
N PHE A 46 7.93 -1.52 7.22
CA PHE A 46 8.13 -0.15 7.71
C PHE A 46 8.95 -0.10 9.00
N GLY A 47 8.98 -1.18 9.78
CA GLY A 47 9.84 -1.30 10.96
C GLY A 47 11.34 -1.30 10.63
N ARG A 48 11.70 -1.58 9.37
CA ARG A 48 13.08 -1.51 8.87
C ARG A 48 13.45 -0.17 8.24
N VAL A 49 12.51 0.76 8.10
CA VAL A 49 12.82 2.09 7.59
C VAL A 49 13.65 2.83 8.64
N PRO A 50 14.81 3.41 8.29
CA PRO A 50 15.60 4.18 9.23
C PRO A 50 14.79 5.32 9.87
N ASN A 51 14.99 5.56 11.17
CA ASN A 51 14.28 6.58 11.94
C ASN A 51 14.61 8.04 11.54
N ALA A 52 15.46 8.24 10.51
CA ALA A 52 15.79 9.54 9.96
C ALA A 52 16.05 9.45 8.45
N GLY A 53 15.94 10.59 7.76
CA GLY A 53 16.18 10.69 6.33
C GLY A 53 14.94 11.00 5.50
N PRO A 54 15.07 11.05 4.15
CA PRO A 54 13.99 11.51 3.28
C PRO A 54 12.78 10.56 3.28
N VAL A 55 12.99 9.24 3.31
CA VAL A 55 11.90 8.26 3.36
C VAL A 55 11.10 8.42 4.65
N ARG A 56 11.81 8.53 5.79
CA ARG A 56 11.16 8.73 7.09
C ARG A 56 10.36 10.03 7.14
N ARG A 57 10.94 11.14 6.68
CA ARG A 57 10.25 12.44 6.62
C ARG A 57 9.00 12.39 5.76
N TRP A 58 9.06 11.70 4.62
CA TRP A 58 7.90 11.50 3.75
C TRP A 58 6.83 10.67 4.46
N LEU A 59 7.21 9.53 5.04
CA LEU A 59 6.30 8.66 5.80
C LEU A 59 5.65 9.41 6.97
N ASP A 60 6.35 10.31 7.64
CA ASP A 60 5.78 11.08 8.76
C ASP A 60 4.69 12.09 8.34
N GLN A 61 4.57 12.42 7.05
CA GLN A 61 3.48 13.26 6.55
C GLN A 61 2.20 12.45 6.34
N PRO A 62 1.02 13.11 6.32
CA PRO A 62 -0.16 12.51 5.72
C PRO A 62 0.11 12.16 4.26
N ILE A 63 -0.19 10.91 3.86
CA ILE A 63 0.01 10.41 2.50
C ILE A 63 -1.31 9.84 2.00
N GLU A 64 -1.66 10.18 0.76
CA GLU A 64 -2.81 9.57 0.11
C GLU A 64 -2.56 8.09 -0.17
N GLN A 65 -3.53 7.25 0.16
CA GLN A 65 -3.58 5.86 -0.29
C GLN A 65 -4.90 5.64 -1.03
N ARG A 66 -4.83 4.88 -2.12
CA ARG A 66 -6.02 4.50 -2.86
C ARG A 66 -6.87 3.53 -2.04
N VAL A 67 -8.16 3.82 -1.97
CA VAL A 67 -9.21 2.91 -1.52
C VAL A 67 -10.21 2.77 -2.65
N HIS A 68 -10.05 1.69 -3.44
CA HIS A 68 -10.84 1.44 -4.65
C HIS A 68 -10.77 2.60 -5.66
N THR A 69 -11.83 3.40 -5.81
CA THR A 69 -11.93 4.49 -6.80
C THR A 69 -11.62 5.88 -6.23
N PHE A 70 -11.30 6.00 -4.94
CA PHE A 70 -10.98 7.28 -4.29
C PHE A 70 -9.72 7.16 -3.44
N TYR A 71 -9.25 8.29 -2.92
CA TYR A 71 -8.07 8.36 -2.06
C TYR A 71 -8.45 8.83 -0.67
N VAL A 72 -7.73 8.32 0.32
CA VAL A 72 -7.81 8.77 1.71
C VAL A 72 -6.44 9.19 2.18
N GLU A 73 -6.38 10.32 2.87
CA GLU A 73 -5.14 10.84 3.44
C GLU A 73 -4.97 10.29 4.86
N HIS A 74 -3.96 9.44 5.04
CA HIS A 74 -3.62 8.86 6.34
C HIS A 74 -2.12 8.66 6.48
N ASN A 75 -1.68 8.49 7.73
CA ASN A 75 -0.28 8.23 8.01
C ASN A 75 -0.01 6.71 8.00
N GLN A 76 0.21 6.14 6.81
CA GLN A 76 0.08 4.69 6.57
C GLN A 76 1.04 3.81 7.36
N TRP A 77 2.27 4.27 7.64
CA TRP A 77 3.20 3.50 8.46
C TRP A 77 2.80 3.43 9.94
N ARG A 78 1.82 4.23 10.38
CA ARG A 78 1.21 4.11 11.71
C ARG A 78 0.06 3.09 11.75
N SER A 79 -0.51 2.77 10.59
CA SER A 79 -1.59 1.80 10.44
C SER A 79 -1.07 0.39 10.19
N TRP A 80 0.06 0.29 9.49
CA TRP A 80 0.66 -0.95 9.01
C TRP A 80 2.09 -1.10 9.52
N ASP A 81 2.46 -2.29 10.01
CA ASP A 81 3.87 -2.64 10.23
C ASP A 81 4.57 -2.95 8.89
N ALA A 82 3.82 -3.52 7.94
CA ALA A 82 4.28 -3.80 6.59
C ALA A 82 3.15 -3.66 5.57
N VAL A 83 3.49 -3.41 4.30
CA VAL A 83 2.52 -3.35 3.20
C VAL A 83 2.99 -4.24 2.05
N VAL A 84 2.09 -5.11 1.59
CA VAL A 84 2.24 -5.84 0.33
C VAL A 84 1.76 -4.94 -0.80
N PHE A 85 2.61 -4.74 -1.80
CA PHE A 85 2.26 -4.09 -3.05
C PHE A 85 2.06 -5.12 -4.15
N VAL A 86 1.03 -4.90 -4.98
CA VAL A 86 0.78 -5.65 -6.22
C VAL A 86 0.62 -4.69 -7.39
N GLU A 87 1.38 -4.91 -8.46
CA GLU A 87 1.39 -4.02 -9.63
C GLU A 87 0.06 -4.03 -10.38
N THR A 88 -0.58 -5.20 -10.51
CA THR A 88 -1.86 -5.31 -11.21
C THR A 88 -2.76 -6.31 -10.52
N ILE A 89 -3.96 -5.86 -10.16
CA ILE A 89 -5.01 -6.71 -9.59
C ILE A 89 -6.07 -7.06 -10.65
N GLY A 90 -6.82 -8.13 -10.40
CA GLY A 90 -7.93 -8.54 -11.25
C GLY A 90 -9.12 -9.02 -10.43
N PRO A 91 -10.25 -9.32 -11.10
CA PRO A 91 -11.46 -9.78 -10.44
C PRO A 91 -11.18 -11.06 -9.64
N ALA A 92 -11.68 -11.11 -8.40
CA ALA A 92 -11.62 -12.33 -7.61
C ALA A 92 -12.43 -13.43 -8.31
N THR A 93 -11.82 -14.60 -8.51
CA THR A 93 -12.56 -15.77 -8.99
C THR A 93 -13.18 -16.46 -7.79
N LEU A 94 -14.52 -16.52 -7.74
CA LEU A 94 -15.19 -17.37 -6.77
C LEU A 94 -14.90 -18.82 -7.15
N ALA A 95 -14.06 -19.50 -6.36
CA ALA A 95 -13.90 -20.94 -6.48
C ALA A 95 -15.28 -21.58 -6.24
N ARG A 96 -15.90 -22.10 -7.30
CA ARG A 96 -17.10 -22.93 -7.16
C ARG A 96 -16.69 -24.19 -6.41
N ARG A 97 -17.19 -24.34 -5.18
CA ARG A 97 -17.12 -25.59 -4.43
C ARG A 97 -18.10 -26.60 -5.02
#